data_AF-A0A958IF22-F1
#
_entry.id   AF-A0A958IF22-F1
#
_cell.length_a   1.000
_cell.length_b   1.000
_cell.length_c   1.000
_cell.angle_alpha   90.00
_cell.angle_beta   90.00
_cell.angle_gamma   90.00
#
_symmetry.space_group_name_H-M   'P 1'
#
loop_
_entity.id
_entity.type
_entity.pdbx_description
1 polymer ?
#
loop_
_entity_poly.entity_id
_entity_poly.type
_entity_poly.pdbx_seq_one_letter_code
_entity_poly.pdbx_strand_id
1 'polypeptide(L)'
;MLELFIRNLGDLNQSRHSAVIKTAVFCIIFGLPSAYSADIFDNQDWVWGIGLIFSGLFIIFAVMKYGLVKFKEEFIDQDSDFKIPTKYVAICLPFNIALGILLIIWWMSRDFTSGHAWFNESGAWNLFSAFSNATIVTQIGIVLMIGIVLNGFLYKKFIGDKK
;
A
#
# COMPACT_ATOMS: atom_id res chain seq x y z
N MET A 1 -8.23 -7.97 2.58
CA MET A 1 -8.36 -6.50 2.65
C MET A 1 -9.43 -6.04 3.62
N LEU A 2 -10.67 -6.56 3.56
CA LEU A 2 -11.75 -6.16 4.49
C LEU A 2 -11.41 -6.41 5.96
N GLU A 3 -10.89 -7.61 6.31
CA GLU A 3 -10.53 -7.93 7.70
C GLU A 3 -9.44 -7.01 8.25
N LEU A 4 -8.49 -6.58 7.42
CA LEU A 4 -7.46 -5.62 7.82
C LEU A 4 -8.09 -4.28 8.22
N PHE A 5 -9.09 -3.81 7.46
CA PHE A 5 -9.79 -2.57 7.78
C PHE A 5 -10.66 -2.72 9.04
N ILE A 6 -11.39 -3.82 9.16
CA ILE A 6 -12.20 -4.14 10.35
C ILE A 6 -11.31 -4.22 11.59
N ARG A 7 -10.13 -4.86 11.49
CA ARG A 7 -9.19 -5.00 12.60
C ARG A 7 -8.64 -3.64 13.03
N ASN A 8 -8.25 -2.79 12.09
CA ASN A 8 -7.82 -1.42 12.39
C ASN A 8 -8.91 -0.62 13.12
N LEU A 9 -10.18 -0.77 12.73
CA LEU A 9 -11.31 -0.15 13.46
C LEU A 9 -11.49 -0.75 14.85
N GLY A 10 -11.27 -2.05 15.01
CA GLY A 10 -11.29 -2.74 16.30
C GLY A 10 -10.19 -2.24 17.25
N ASP A 11 -8.98 -2.00 16.74
CA ASP A 11 -7.86 -1.44 17.51
C ASP A 11 -8.15 0.00 17.99
N LEU A 12 -9.12 0.69 17.37
CA LEU A 12 -9.68 1.98 17.81
C LEU A 12 -10.85 1.84 18.81
N ASN A 13 -10.97 0.69 19.49
CA ASN A 13 -12.03 0.36 20.45
C ASN A 13 -13.46 0.34 19.86
N GLN A 14 -13.62 0.08 18.56
CA GLN A 14 -14.96 -0.12 17.98
C GLN A 14 -15.42 -1.57 18.10
N SER A 15 -16.72 -1.77 18.35
CA SER A 15 -17.30 -3.11 18.37
C SER A 15 -17.22 -3.77 17.00
N ARG A 16 -16.99 -5.09 16.95
CA ARG A 16 -16.84 -5.84 15.70
C ARG A 16 -18.03 -5.66 14.76
N HIS A 17 -19.25 -5.70 15.30
CA HIS A 17 -20.46 -5.47 14.52
C HIS A 17 -20.48 -4.09 13.85
N SER A 18 -20.14 -3.03 14.60
CA SER A 18 -20.05 -1.68 14.04
C SER A 18 -18.94 -1.56 13.00
N ALA A 19 -17.79 -2.18 13.24
CA ALA A 19 -16.65 -2.13 12.33
C ALA A 19 -16.99 -2.77 10.98
N VAL A 20 -17.61 -3.96 11.00
CA VAL A 20 -18.06 -4.67 9.77
C VAL A 20 -19.01 -3.81 8.94
N ILE A 21 -20.03 -3.21 9.57
CA ILE A 21 -21.01 -2.37 8.85
C ILE A 21 -20.32 -1.16 8.22
N LYS A 22 -19.47 -0.46 8.97
CA LYS A 22 -18.74 0.71 8.47
C LYS A 22 -17.83 0.35 7.30
N THR A 23 -17.11 -0.77 7.41
CA THR A 23 -16.25 -1.28 6.33
C THR A 23 -17.07 -1.64 5.10
N ALA A 24 -18.22 -2.31 5.24
CA ALA A 24 -19.08 -2.65 4.11
C ALA A 24 -19.62 -1.40 3.39
N VAL A 25 -20.14 -0.43 4.14
CA VAL A 25 -20.64 0.85 3.59
C VAL A 25 -19.52 1.59 2.88
N PHE A 26 -18.33 1.65 3.48
CA PHE A 26 -17.16 2.28 2.87
C PHE A 26 -16.81 1.61 1.53
N CYS A 27 -16.73 0.28 1.49
CA CYS A 27 -16.42 -0.44 0.26
C CYS A 27 -17.46 -0.24 -0.85
N ILE A 28 -18.74 -0.14 -0.51
CA ILE A 28 -19.78 0.19 -1.49
C ILE A 28 -19.55 1.59 -2.04
N ILE A 29 -19.42 2.60 -1.17
CA ILE A 29 -19.27 4.00 -1.59
C ILE A 29 -18.05 4.18 -2.49
N PHE A 30 -16.91 3.61 -2.11
CA PHE A 30 -15.66 3.78 -2.87
C PHE A 30 -15.53 2.80 -4.05
N GLY A 31 -16.29 1.70 -4.08
CA GLY A 31 -16.35 0.76 -5.20
C GLY A 31 -17.36 1.13 -6.29
N LEU A 32 -18.39 1.93 -5.96
CA LEU A 32 -19.41 2.36 -6.91
C LEU A 32 -18.85 3.12 -8.14
N PRO A 33 -17.90 4.08 -7.99
CA PRO A 33 -17.30 4.75 -9.15
C PRO A 33 -16.61 3.78 -10.12
N SER A 34 -15.94 2.76 -9.58
CA SER A 34 -15.24 1.74 -10.36
C SER A 34 -16.20 0.79 -11.06
N ALA A 35 -17.35 0.50 -10.45
CA ALA A 35 -18.42 -0.26 -11.11
C ALA A 35 -19.12 0.54 -12.22
N TYR A 36 -19.12 1.88 -12.11
CA TYR A 36 -19.75 2.76 -13.09
C TYR A 36 -18.86 3.04 -14.31
N SER A 37 -17.54 3.11 -14.16
CA SER A 37 -16.60 3.42 -15.24
C SER A 37 -15.39 2.49 -15.23
N ALA A 38 -15.17 1.81 -16.36
CA ALA A 38 -13.99 0.98 -16.58
C ALA A 38 -12.69 1.78 -16.47
N ASP A 39 -12.65 3.02 -16.97
CA ASP A 39 -11.45 3.87 -16.88
C ASP A 39 -11.08 4.19 -15.42
N ILE A 40 -12.08 4.40 -14.56
CA ILE A 40 -11.86 4.62 -13.12
C ILE A 40 -11.38 3.33 -12.46
N PHE A 41 -11.96 2.18 -12.81
CA PHE A 41 -11.53 0.88 -12.33
C PHE A 41 -10.07 0.59 -12.69
N ASP A 42 -9.71 0.79 -13.96
CA ASP A 42 -8.35 0.56 -14.48
C ASP A 42 -7.35 1.51 -13.83
N ASN A 43 -7.71 2.79 -13.62
CA ASN A 43 -6.87 3.73 -12.89
C ASN A 43 -6.61 3.27 -11.45
N GLN A 44 -7.67 2.83 -10.73
CA GLN A 44 -7.53 2.34 -9.36
C GLN A 44 -6.66 1.07 -9.29
N ASP A 45 -6.94 0.08 -10.12
CA ASP A 45 -6.14 -1.16 -10.15
C ASP A 45 -4.66 -0.86 -10.43
N TRP A 46 -4.39 0.04 -11.39
CA TRP A 46 -3.03 0.41 -11.76
C TRP A 46 -2.27 1.14 -10.64
N VAL A 47 -2.86 2.22 -10.11
CA VAL A 47 -2.21 3.04 -9.07
C VAL A 47 -2.00 2.24 -7.79
N TRP A 48 -3.05 1.55 -7.32
CA TRP A 48 -2.98 0.79 -6.08
C TRP A 48 -2.21 -0.51 -6.23
N GLY A 49 -2.19 -1.12 -7.41
CA GLY A 49 -1.33 -2.26 -7.74
C GLY A 49 0.16 -1.93 -7.59
N ILE A 50 0.60 -0.77 -8.06
CA ILE A 50 1.97 -0.29 -7.82
C ILE A 50 2.18 0.04 -6.34
N GLY A 51 1.18 0.66 -5.70
CA GLY A 51 1.19 0.93 -4.25
C GLY A 51 1.41 -0.32 -3.39
N LEU A 52 0.87 -1.48 -3.79
CA LEU A 52 1.08 -2.76 -3.11
C LEU A 52 2.55 -3.20 -3.15
N ILE A 53 3.25 -3.01 -4.27
CA ILE A 53 4.69 -3.30 -4.36
C ILE A 53 5.48 -2.39 -3.41
N PHE A 54 5.19 -1.08 -3.41
CA PHE A 54 5.81 -0.15 -2.46
C PHE A 54 5.58 -0.57 -1.00
N SER A 55 4.36 -0.96 -0.64
CA SER A 55 4.04 -1.45 0.71
C SER A 55 4.86 -2.70 1.07
N GLY A 56 4.96 -3.67 0.16
CA GLY A 56 5.78 -4.86 0.36
C GLY A 56 7.26 -4.52 0.57
N LEU A 57 7.81 -3.59 -0.22
CA LEU A 57 9.19 -3.12 -0.07
C LEU A 57 9.42 -2.44 1.29
N PHE A 58 8.48 -1.64 1.79
CA PHE A 58 8.56 -1.05 3.13
C PHE A 58 8.57 -2.10 4.24
N ILE A 59 7.74 -3.14 4.11
CA ILE A 59 7.72 -4.26 5.07
C ILE A 59 9.06 -4.98 5.07
N ILE A 60 9.61 -5.31 3.89
CA ILE A 60 10.91 -5.96 3.76
C ILE A 60 12.02 -5.09 4.37
N PHE A 61 11.99 -3.78 4.10
CA PHE A 61 12.94 -2.84 4.69
C PHE A 61 12.85 -2.81 6.22
N ALA A 62 11.65 -2.81 6.79
CA ALA A 62 11.44 -2.88 8.23
C ALA A 62 12.01 -4.18 8.83
N VAL A 63 11.79 -5.32 8.19
CA VAL A 63 12.36 -6.62 8.59
C VAL A 63 13.89 -6.60 8.57
N MET A 64 14.49 -6.02 7.52
CA MET A 64 15.96 -5.89 7.44
C MET A 64 16.52 -5.00 8.54
N LYS A 65 15.84 -3.90 8.88
CA LYS A 65 16.24 -2.99 9.97
C LYS A 65 16.10 -3.64 11.35
N TYR A 66 15.05 -4.44 11.55
CA TYR A 66 14.85 -5.20 12.80
C TYR A 66 15.91 -6.30 12.98
N GLY A 67 16.34 -6.88 11.86
CA GLY A 67 17.25 -8.02 11.81
C GLY A 67 16.48 -9.30 11.53
N LEU A 68 16.83 -9.96 10.42
CA LEU A 68 16.11 -11.14 9.92
C LEU A 68 15.99 -12.28 10.94
N VAL A 69 17.10 -12.65 11.59
CA VAL A 69 17.13 -13.79 12.51
C VAL A 69 16.19 -13.53 13.69
N LYS A 70 16.29 -12.34 14.30
CA LYS A 70 15.44 -11.93 15.41
C LYS A 70 13.98 -11.86 15.01
N PHE A 71 13.67 -11.23 13.87
CA PHE A 71 12.31 -11.14 13.35
C PHE A 71 11.68 -12.54 13.19
N LYS A 72 12.46 -13.48 12.65
CA LYS A 72 12.01 -14.84 12.43
C LYS A 72 11.77 -15.57 13.75
N GLU A 73 12.71 -15.50 14.69
CA GLU A 73 12.61 -16.18 15.99
C GLU A 73 11.42 -15.66 16.82
N GLU A 74 11.21 -14.35 16.82
CA GLU A 74 10.20 -13.70 17.67
C GLU A 74 8.80 -13.66 17.04
N PHE A 75 8.67 -13.54 15.72
CA PHE A 75 7.36 -13.36 15.08
C PHE A 75 6.91 -14.50 14.16
N ILE A 76 7.83 -15.32 13.64
CA ILE A 76 7.50 -16.40 12.71
C ILE A 76 7.58 -17.76 13.41
N ASP A 77 8.71 -18.05 14.05
CA ASP A 77 9.01 -19.38 14.58
C ASP A 77 8.43 -19.65 15.97
N GLN A 78 7.95 -18.62 16.67
CA GLN A 78 7.43 -18.74 18.03
C GLN A 78 6.25 -19.71 18.08
N ASP A 79 5.29 -19.57 17.15
CA ASP A 79 4.04 -20.33 17.12
C ASP A 79 3.87 -21.13 15.81
N SER A 80 4.96 -21.36 15.06
CA SER A 80 4.88 -22.07 13.77
C SER A 80 5.17 -23.56 13.91
N ASP A 81 4.23 -24.39 13.45
CA ASP A 81 4.40 -25.84 13.30
C ASP A 81 5.49 -26.20 12.29
N PHE A 82 5.80 -25.29 11.35
CA PHE A 82 6.81 -25.49 10.31
C PHE A 82 7.82 -24.34 10.27
N LYS A 83 9.09 -24.66 10.54
CA LYS A 83 10.19 -23.68 10.55
C LYS A 83 10.90 -23.66 9.20
N ILE A 84 10.72 -22.57 8.47
CA ILE A 84 11.40 -22.32 7.20
C ILE A 84 12.90 -22.10 7.47
N PRO A 85 13.83 -22.58 6.61
CA PRO A 85 15.26 -22.30 6.79
C PRO A 85 15.58 -20.81 6.72
N THR A 86 16.38 -20.29 7.66
CA THR A 86 16.78 -18.86 7.69
C THR A 86 17.48 -18.44 6.40
N LYS A 87 18.28 -19.33 5.79
CA LYS A 87 18.95 -19.09 4.50
C LYS A 87 17.96 -18.81 3.37
N TYR A 88 16.83 -19.51 3.34
CA TYR A 88 15.80 -19.29 2.32
C TYR A 88 15.25 -17.87 2.42
N VAL A 89 14.82 -17.46 3.62
CA VAL A 89 14.28 -16.12 3.85
C VAL A 89 15.34 -15.04 3.59
N ALA A 90 16.60 -15.29 3.96
CA ALA A 90 17.72 -14.39 3.73
C ALA A 90 18.02 -14.16 2.25
N ILE A 91 17.76 -15.15 1.39
CA ILE A 91 17.91 -15.02 -0.07
C ILE A 91 16.66 -14.38 -0.67
N CYS A 92 15.46 -14.78 -0.22
CA CYS A 92 14.20 -14.28 -0.75
C CYS A 92 13.99 -12.79 -0.50
N LEU A 93 14.37 -12.26 0.66
CA LEU A 93 14.19 -10.83 0.98
C LEU A 93 14.88 -9.90 -0.03
N PRO A 94 16.22 -9.94 -0.23
CA PRO A 94 16.89 -9.09 -1.19
C PRO A 94 16.49 -9.40 -2.64
N PHE A 95 16.17 -10.66 -2.96
CA PHE A 95 15.63 -11.03 -4.27
C PHE A 95 14.29 -10.33 -4.54
N ASN A 96 13.38 -10.30 -3.57
CA ASN A 96 12.09 -9.60 -3.71
C ASN A 96 12.27 -8.08 -3.81
N ILE A 97 13.29 -7.50 -3.15
CA ILE A 97 13.63 -6.08 -3.34
C ILE A 97 14.04 -5.82 -4.78
N ALA A 98 14.98 -6.61 -5.30
CA ALA A 98 15.46 -6.47 -6.68
C ALA A 98 14.32 -6.65 -7.68
N LEU A 99 13.48 -7.67 -7.48
CA LEU A 99 12.31 -7.93 -8.30
C LEU A 99 11.28 -6.80 -8.23
N GLY A 100 10.99 -6.28 -7.04
CA GLY A 100 10.06 -5.16 -6.85
C GLY A 100 10.53 -3.89 -7.55
N ILE A 101 11.82 -3.54 -7.41
CA ILE A 101 12.41 -2.39 -8.11
C ILE A 101 12.36 -2.60 -9.63
N LEU A 102 12.74 -3.79 -10.11
CA LEU A 102 12.71 -4.12 -11.53
C LEU A 102 11.29 -4.02 -12.10
N LEU A 103 10.28 -4.54 -11.40
CA LEU A 103 8.89 -4.46 -11.81
C LEU A 103 8.39 -3.03 -11.86
N ILE A 104 8.70 -2.20 -10.86
CA ILE A 104 8.32 -0.78 -10.86
C ILE A 104 8.93 -0.08 -12.07
N ILE A 105 10.24 -0.25 -12.31
CA ILE A 105 10.92 0.37 -13.46
C ILE A 105 10.33 -0.11 -14.78
N TRP A 106 10.09 -1.43 -14.90
CA TRP A 106 9.54 -2.02 -16.11
C TRP A 106 8.09 -1.59 -16.39
N TRP A 107 7.24 -1.50 -15.36
CA TRP A 107 5.88 -1.00 -15.54
C TRP A 107 5.85 0.48 -15.85
N MET A 108 6.67 1.29 -15.17
CA MET A 108 6.79 2.71 -15.49
C MET A 108 7.32 2.93 -16.91
N SER A 109 8.18 2.04 -17.43
CA SER A 109 8.70 2.16 -18.81
C SER A 109 7.67 1.80 -19.89
N ARG A 110 6.70 0.92 -19.61
CA ARG A 110 5.64 0.57 -20.58
C ARG A 110 4.86 1.79 -21.06
N ASP A 111 4.57 2.72 -20.15
CA ASP A 111 3.78 3.92 -20.43
C ASP A 111 4.53 5.00 -21.22
N PHE A 112 5.87 5.03 -21.17
CA PHE A 112 6.65 5.95 -22.02
C PHE A 112 6.44 5.69 -23.52
N THR A 113 6.09 4.46 -23.90
CA THR A 113 5.82 4.08 -25.30
C THR A 113 4.51 4.69 -25.81
N SER A 114 3.57 5.06 -24.93
CA SER A 114 2.25 5.63 -25.28
C SER A 114 2.27 7.15 -25.54
N GLY A 115 3.40 7.83 -25.33
CA GLY A 115 3.58 9.26 -25.60
C GLY A 115 2.92 10.23 -24.60
N HIS A 116 2.08 9.75 -23.68
CA HIS A 116 1.29 10.56 -22.74
C HIS A 116 1.59 10.27 -21.25
N ALA A 117 2.77 9.72 -20.97
CA ALA A 117 3.09 9.15 -19.67
C ALA A 117 3.08 10.15 -18.51
N TRP A 118 3.45 11.39 -18.79
CA TRP A 118 3.59 12.45 -17.78
C TRP A 118 2.72 13.67 -18.07
N PHE A 119 2.52 13.98 -19.34
CA PHE A 119 1.81 15.17 -19.80
C PHE A 119 0.70 14.79 -20.78
N ASN A 120 -0.42 15.50 -20.70
CA ASN A 120 -1.51 15.44 -21.66
C ASN A 120 -1.13 16.11 -23.00
N GLU A 121 -1.96 15.95 -24.03
CA GLU A 121 -1.79 16.60 -25.35
C GLU A 121 -1.63 18.13 -25.26
N SER A 122 -2.15 18.75 -24.19
CA SER A 122 -2.02 20.19 -23.91
C SER A 122 -0.75 20.58 -23.14
N GLY A 123 0.14 19.63 -22.82
CA GLY A 123 1.35 19.87 -22.01
C GLY A 123 1.12 19.97 -20.50
N ALA A 124 -0.11 19.74 -20.03
CA ALA A 124 -0.45 19.76 -18.59
C ALA A 124 -0.14 18.41 -17.91
N TRP A 125 0.21 18.44 -16.62
CA TRP A 125 0.46 17.24 -15.81
C TRP A 125 -0.78 16.33 -15.78
N ASN A 126 -0.59 15.06 -16.09
CA ASN A 126 -1.70 14.13 -16.25
C ASN A 126 -2.17 13.54 -14.92
N LEU A 127 -3.25 14.10 -14.36
CA LEU A 127 -3.73 13.80 -13.00
C LEU A 127 -4.75 12.66 -12.90
N PHE A 128 -5.44 12.33 -14.00
CA PHE A 128 -6.63 11.47 -13.97
C PHE A 128 -6.70 10.45 -15.11
N SER A 129 -5.71 10.37 -16.00
CA SER A 129 -5.76 9.36 -17.06
C SER A 129 -5.45 7.97 -16.52
N ALA A 130 -6.10 6.97 -17.10
CA ALA A 130 -5.72 5.59 -16.90
C ALA A 130 -4.28 5.38 -17.40
N PHE A 131 -3.48 4.63 -16.63
CA PHE A 131 -2.12 4.22 -16.94
C PHE A 131 -1.00 5.27 -16.89
N SER A 132 -1.29 6.56 -16.67
CA SER A 132 -0.23 7.58 -16.59
C SER A 132 0.63 7.49 -15.32
N ASN A 133 1.95 7.51 -15.52
CA ASN A 133 2.95 7.65 -14.45
C ASN A 133 2.73 8.89 -13.56
N ALA A 134 2.32 10.02 -14.16
CA ALA A 134 2.02 11.25 -13.43
C ALA A 134 0.87 11.06 -12.43
N THR A 135 -0.17 10.33 -12.82
CA THR A 135 -1.32 10.03 -11.95
C THR A 135 -0.91 9.15 -10.78
N ILE A 136 -0.08 8.12 -11.02
CA ILE A 136 0.45 7.22 -9.98
C ILE A 136 1.24 8.01 -8.93
N VAL A 137 2.23 8.79 -9.36
CA VAL A 137 3.10 9.54 -8.45
C VAL A 137 2.31 10.55 -7.64
N THR A 138 1.36 11.25 -8.26
CA THR A 138 0.53 12.23 -7.57
C THR A 138 -0.38 11.57 -6.54
N GLN A 139 -1.11 10.51 -6.91
CA GLN A 139 -2.04 9.85 -5.99
C GLN A 139 -1.30 9.19 -4.80
N ILE A 140 -0.20 8.46 -5.06
CA ILE A 140 0.62 7.88 -4.00
C ILE A 140 1.22 8.97 -3.11
N GLY A 141 1.72 10.06 -3.70
CA GLY A 141 2.27 11.20 -2.96
C GLY A 141 1.24 11.86 -2.03
N ILE A 142 0.01 12.05 -2.50
CA ILE A 142 -1.10 12.57 -1.70
C ILE A 142 -1.41 11.62 -0.54
N VAL A 143 -1.48 10.32 -0.78
CA VAL A 143 -1.77 9.32 0.27
C VAL A 143 -0.68 9.30 1.34
N LEU A 144 0.59 9.37 0.95
CA LEU A 144 1.72 9.45 1.88
C LEU A 144 1.65 10.74 2.71
N MET A 145 1.34 11.87 2.07
CA MET A 145 1.17 13.15 2.77
C MET A 145 0.04 13.09 3.80
N ILE A 146 -1.14 12.57 3.41
CA ILE A 146 -2.27 12.36 4.31
C ILE A 146 -1.88 11.46 5.47
N GLY A 147 -1.16 10.35 5.19
CA GLY A 147 -0.67 9.44 6.21
C GLY A 147 0.23 10.12 7.24
N ILE A 148 1.17 10.96 6.80
CA ILE A 148 2.06 11.72 7.69
C ILE A 148 1.28 12.72 8.55
N VAL A 149 0.34 13.46 7.96
CA VAL A 149 -0.50 14.44 8.67
C VAL A 149 -1.40 13.74 9.69
N LEU A 150 -2.09 12.68 9.28
CA LEU A 150 -2.95 11.89 10.16
C LEU A 150 -2.17 11.21 11.27
N ASN A 151 -0.95 10.71 11.00
CA ASN A 151 -0.10 10.15 12.05
C ASN A 151 0.20 11.19 13.14
N GLY A 152 0.54 12.42 12.75
CA GLY A 152 0.73 13.52 13.70
C GLY A 152 -0.53 13.85 14.51
N PHE A 153 -1.70 13.83 13.89
CA PHE A 153 -2.98 14.04 14.56
C PHE A 153 -3.34 12.91 15.53
N LEU A 154 -3.24 11.65 15.09
CA LEU A 154 -3.55 10.47 15.88
C LEU A 154 -2.61 10.34 17.08
N TYR A 155 -1.31 10.62 16.89
CA TYR A 155 -0.34 10.62 17.98
C TYR A 155 -0.76 11.61 19.08
N LYS A 156 -1.11 12.85 18.72
CA LYS A 156 -1.56 13.84 19.71
C LYS A 156 -2.82 13.39 20.44
N LYS A 157 -3.82 12.91 19.69
CA LYS A 157 -5.14 12.54 20.23
C LYS A 157 -5.12 11.31 21.14
N PHE A 158 -4.27 10.32 20.86
CA PHE A 158 -4.27 9.04 21.59
C PHE A 158 -3.09 8.85 22.53
N ILE A 159 -1.96 9.54 22.30
CA ILE A 159 -0.73 9.40 23.09
C ILE A 159 -0.34 10.74 23.74
N GLY A 160 -0.45 11.84 22.99
CA GLY A 160 0.08 13.16 23.36
C GLY A 160 -0.64 13.87 24.52
N ASP A 161 -1.85 13.47 24.87
CA ASP A 161 -2.60 14.03 26.01
C ASP A 161 -2.20 13.42 27.39
N LYS A 162 -1.07 12.73 27.48
CA LYS A 162 -0.43 12.43 28.77
C LYS A 162 0.58 13.53 29.14
N LYS A 163 0.09 14.70 29.52
CA LYS A 163 0.81 15.66 30.37
C LYS A 163 -0.12 16.22 31.42
#